data_AF-A0A8I2YTJ0-F1
#
_entry.id   AF-A0A8I2YTJ0-F1
#
_cell.length_a   1.000
_cell.length_b   1.000
_cell.length_c   1.000
_cell.angle_alpha   90.00
_cell.angle_beta   90.00
_cell.angle_gamma   90.00
#
_symmetry.space_group_name_H-M   'P 1'
#
loop_
_entity.id
_entity.type
_entity.pdbx_description
1 polymer ?
#
loop_
_entity_poly.entity_id
_entity_poly.type
_entity_poly.pdbx_seq_one_letter_code
_entity_poly.pdbx_strand_id
1 'polypeptide(L)'
;MPESGDSDSDGSLDDDLGTVNPMNCKVAGRTIACCHDMFANIAKVINVMLLAKEEDDSKNSNLSESDNEAMQLHHQDYLSKIYDKTLACYKHLYGVILHLIPGIKALIGNRGSQGAQLKRVTKKINHTINEARSNDTGKLRDNIASYVTPDLSVAVISPAIPSGSSHSQLGVNHPVLPGYLCPIDSAKAFQDNPEGAYDTQEHCIQCFPHIINLCVQHILNKYTQADFSDAPSTWINNQGIVINKAEYVKAVQGDPVCLGRDMVSTMHGSDQCHNGFQLMIENGNNAEVFTDQEDKAMKLPSCQLLLDVRTHWDSTYTMINCLCGLCQVCNTP
;
A
#
# COMPACT_ATOMS: atom_id res chain seq x y z
N MET A 1 18.93 15.21 31.67
CA MET A 1 19.52 14.40 30.60
C MET A 1 19.28 15.16 29.32
N PRO A 2 20.32 15.57 28.57
CA PRO A 2 20.11 16.29 27.33
C PRO A 2 19.76 15.29 26.22
N GLU A 3 18.67 15.57 25.51
CA GLU A 3 18.26 14.84 24.32
C GLU A 3 19.25 15.16 23.19
N SER A 4 19.94 14.12 22.72
CA SER A 4 20.75 14.16 21.51
C SER A 4 19.82 14.18 20.30
N GLY A 5 19.58 15.38 19.76
CA GLY A 5 18.97 15.56 18.45
C GLY A 5 19.95 15.17 17.36
N ASP A 6 19.79 13.96 16.82
CA ASP A 6 20.37 13.60 15.53
C ASP A 6 19.51 14.25 14.43
N SER A 7 19.83 15.51 14.14
CA SER A 7 19.43 16.15 12.90
C SER A 7 20.28 15.59 11.78
N ASP A 8 19.75 14.61 11.03
CA ASP A 8 20.28 14.21 9.74
C ASP A 8 20.29 15.46 8.84
N SER A 9 21.48 16.03 8.65
CA SER A 9 21.66 17.16 7.73
C SER A 9 21.33 16.68 6.32
N ASP A 10 20.35 17.33 5.69
CA ASP A 10 20.01 17.21 4.28
C ASP A 10 21.18 17.73 3.43
N GLY A 11 22.22 16.91 3.34
CA GLY A 11 23.34 17.13 2.44
C GLY A 11 22.84 16.96 1.03
N SER A 12 22.79 18.07 0.28
CA SER A 12 22.56 18.14 -1.16
C SER A 12 23.08 16.87 -1.85
N LEU A 13 22.16 15.99 -2.27
CA LEU A 13 22.45 14.76 -3.03
C LEU A 13 22.89 15.07 -4.48
N ASP A 14 23.45 16.25 -4.74
CA ASP A 14 24.08 16.64 -6.01
C ASP A 14 25.56 16.22 -6.02
N ASP A 15 25.84 15.06 -5.42
CA ASP A 15 27.15 14.42 -5.47
C ASP A 15 27.53 14.08 -6.92
N ASP A 16 28.84 14.15 -7.20
CA ASP A 16 29.45 13.68 -8.43
C ASP A 16 29.11 12.19 -8.70
N LEU A 17 28.15 12.00 -9.60
CA LEU A 17 27.73 10.69 -10.13
C LEU A 17 28.61 10.22 -11.30
N GLY A 18 29.72 10.92 -11.57
CA GLY A 18 30.66 10.62 -12.63
C GLY A 18 30.00 10.68 -14.01
N THR A 19 30.07 9.56 -14.74
CA THR A 19 29.53 9.43 -16.11
C THR A 19 28.00 9.31 -16.18
N VAL A 20 27.32 9.13 -15.04
CA VAL A 20 25.86 9.00 -15.01
C VAL A 20 25.23 10.36 -14.74
N ASN A 21 24.44 10.85 -15.69
CA ASN A 21 23.73 12.11 -15.55
C ASN A 21 22.72 12.04 -14.38
N PRO A 22 22.82 12.94 -13.37
CA PRO A 22 21.87 12.99 -12.26
C PRO A 22 20.40 13.14 -12.67
N MET A 23 20.14 13.82 -13.80
CA MET A 23 18.79 13.94 -14.35
C MET A 23 18.22 12.59 -14.78
N ASN A 24 19.04 11.70 -15.34
CA ASN A 24 18.61 10.35 -15.72
C ASN A 24 18.23 9.53 -14.49
N CYS A 25 18.93 9.69 -13.36
CA CYS A 25 18.56 9.04 -12.11
C CYS A 25 17.20 9.52 -11.59
N LYS A 26 16.92 10.83 -11.71
CA LYS A 26 15.62 11.39 -11.31
C LYS A 26 14.49 10.88 -12.20
N VAL A 27 14.67 10.95 -13.53
CA VAL A 27 13.70 10.44 -14.50
C VAL A 27 13.44 8.96 -14.26
N ALA A 28 14.50 8.15 -14.14
CA ALA A 28 14.37 6.72 -13.89
C ALA A 28 13.65 6.41 -12.57
N GLY A 29 13.98 7.12 -11.49
CA GLY A 29 13.32 6.93 -10.21
C GLY A 29 11.81 7.22 -10.28
N ARG A 30 11.41 8.30 -10.96
CA ARG A 30 9.99 8.61 -11.18
C ARG A 30 9.30 7.58 -12.07
N THR A 31 9.88 7.26 -13.23
CA THR A 31 9.31 6.26 -14.15
C THR A 31 9.14 4.90 -13.48
N ILE A 32 10.13 4.46 -12.71
CA ILE A 32 10.04 3.20 -11.96
C ILE A 32 8.92 3.26 -10.93
N ALA A 33 8.86 4.34 -10.14
CA ALA A 33 7.84 4.48 -9.10
C ALA A 33 6.41 4.51 -9.67
N CYS A 34 6.22 5.19 -10.80
CA CYS A 34 4.91 5.41 -11.40
C CYS A 34 4.44 4.26 -12.32
N CYS A 35 5.36 3.61 -13.05
CA CYS A 35 4.98 2.75 -14.18
C CYS A 35 5.36 1.27 -13.99
N HIS A 36 6.18 0.94 -12.99
CA HIS A 36 6.73 -0.40 -12.83
C HIS A 36 6.56 -0.96 -11.42
N ASP A 37 7.15 -0.31 -10.41
CA ASP A 37 7.11 -0.77 -9.02
C ASP A 37 7.44 0.39 -8.06
N MET A 38 6.40 0.92 -7.41
CA MET A 38 6.50 2.00 -6.41
C MET A 38 7.34 1.63 -5.18
N PHE A 39 7.58 0.34 -4.93
CA PHE A 39 8.38 -0.15 -3.81
C PHE A 39 9.69 -0.79 -4.26
N ALA A 40 10.07 -0.57 -5.52
CA ALA A 40 11.31 -1.06 -6.07
C ALA A 40 12.50 -0.69 -5.18
N ASN A 41 13.21 -1.70 -4.70
CA ASN A 41 14.54 -1.51 -4.13
C ASN A 41 15.58 -1.83 -5.21
N ILE A 42 16.09 -0.77 -5.84
CA ILE A 42 16.99 -0.87 -7.00
C ILE A 42 18.27 -1.62 -6.64
N ALA A 43 18.78 -1.46 -5.41
CA ALA A 43 19.96 -2.18 -4.95
C ALA A 43 19.70 -3.69 -4.90
N LYS A 44 18.54 -4.08 -4.37
CA LYS A 44 18.13 -5.49 -4.30
C LYS A 44 17.95 -6.09 -5.70
N VAL A 45 17.26 -5.35 -6.59
CA VAL A 45 17.04 -5.78 -7.98
C VAL A 45 18.37 -6.03 -8.70
N ILE A 46 19.30 -5.07 -8.63
CA ILE A 46 20.62 -5.19 -9.25
C ILE A 46 21.38 -6.39 -8.66
N ASN A 47 21.42 -6.54 -7.34
CA ASN A 47 22.13 -7.64 -6.69
C ASN A 47 21.57 -9.01 -7.08
N VAL A 48 20.25 -9.19 -7.04
CA VAL A 48 19.62 -10.48 -7.41
C VAL A 48 19.90 -10.82 -8.87
N MET A 49 19.80 -9.85 -9.77
CA MET A 49 20.04 -10.10 -11.20
C MET A 49 21.50 -10.40 -11.52
N LEU A 50 22.43 -9.89 -10.72
CA LEU A 50 23.85 -10.22 -10.86
C LEU A 50 24.15 -11.64 -10.40
N LEU A 51 23.57 -12.06 -9.27
CA LEU A 51 23.66 -13.44 -8.79
C LEU A 51 23.06 -14.42 -9.81
N ALA A 52 21.88 -14.11 -10.36
CA ALA A 52 21.24 -14.93 -11.37
C ALA A 52 22.10 -15.05 -12.64
N LYS A 53 22.74 -13.95 -13.07
CA LYS A 53 23.64 -13.98 -14.23
C LYS A 53 24.90 -14.80 -13.97
N GLU A 54 25.50 -14.67 -12.80
CA GLU A 54 26.68 -15.45 -12.40
C GLU A 54 26.38 -16.96 -12.36
N GLU A 55 25.16 -17.35 -11.97
CA GLU A 55 24.70 -18.74 -12.02
C GLU A 55 24.52 -19.23 -13.46
N ASP A 56 23.88 -18.43 -14.33
CA ASP A 56 23.72 -18.73 -15.76
C ASP A 56 25.07 -18.88 -16.48
N ASP A 57 26.02 -17.99 -16.19
CA ASP A 57 27.37 -18.03 -16.76
C ASP A 57 28.14 -19.27 -16.26
N SER A 58 27.99 -19.63 -14.97
CA SER A 58 28.63 -20.82 -14.38
C SER A 58 28.10 -22.14 -14.97
N LYS A 59 26.79 -22.24 -15.21
CA LYS A 59 26.17 -23.41 -15.87
C LYS A 59 26.67 -23.60 -17.31
N ASN A 60 27.08 -22.53 -17.98
CA ASN A 60 27.55 -22.55 -19.36
C ASN A 60 29.07 -22.76 -19.47
N SER A 61 29.86 -22.44 -18.44
CA SER A 61 31.30 -22.68 -18.42
C SER A 61 31.66 -24.00 -17.74
N ASN A 62 31.97 -25.05 -18.53
CA ASN A 62 32.42 -26.37 -18.06
C ASN A 62 33.83 -26.35 -17.40
N LEU A 63 34.11 -25.50 -16.41
CA LEU A 63 35.45 -25.35 -15.82
C LEU A 63 35.48 -25.63 -14.29
N SER A 64 35.98 -26.84 -13.97
CA SER A 64 36.79 -27.23 -12.80
C SER A 64 36.57 -26.49 -11.47
N GLU A 65 35.69 -27.07 -10.64
CA GLU A 65 35.37 -26.70 -9.26
C GLU A 65 36.34 -27.34 -8.24
N SER A 66 36.86 -26.55 -7.30
CA SER A 66 37.15 -27.08 -5.94
C SER A 66 37.04 -26.00 -4.86
N ASP A 67 37.21 -24.72 -5.20
CA ASP A 67 37.26 -23.65 -4.19
C ASP A 67 36.03 -22.73 -4.17
N ASN A 68 35.05 -22.93 -5.07
CA ASN A 68 33.89 -22.04 -5.24
C ASN A 68 32.52 -22.69 -5.03
N GLU A 69 32.48 -23.99 -4.72
CA GLU A 69 31.22 -24.74 -4.54
C GLU A 69 30.37 -24.21 -3.39
N ALA A 70 30.99 -23.82 -2.27
CA ALA A 70 30.27 -23.30 -1.11
C ALA A 70 29.59 -21.94 -1.40
N MET A 71 30.24 -21.08 -2.20
CA MET A 71 29.68 -19.79 -2.58
C MET A 71 28.54 -19.95 -3.60
N GLN A 72 28.70 -20.87 -4.56
CA GLN A 72 27.66 -21.21 -5.53
C GLN A 72 26.43 -21.84 -4.85
N LEU A 73 26.63 -22.76 -3.90
CA LEU A 73 25.54 -23.34 -3.11
C LEU A 73 24.77 -22.27 -2.34
N HIS A 74 25.48 -21.29 -1.75
CA HIS A 74 24.83 -20.17 -1.07
C HIS A 74 24.03 -19.28 -2.04
N HIS A 75 24.55 -19.01 -3.24
CA HIS A 75 23.83 -18.25 -4.27
C HIS A 75 22.57 -18.97 -4.74
N GLN A 76 22.68 -20.28 -4.99
CA GLN A 76 21.58 -21.12 -5.43
C GLN A 76 20.51 -21.25 -4.35
N ASP A 77 20.89 -21.46 -3.08
CA ASP A 77 19.98 -21.45 -1.94
C ASP A 77 19.24 -20.10 -1.84
N TYR A 78 19.98 -18.98 -1.95
CA TYR A 78 19.38 -17.65 -1.92
C TYR A 78 18.39 -17.42 -3.07
N LEU A 79 18.72 -17.82 -4.30
CA LEU A 79 17.83 -17.70 -5.46
C LEU A 79 16.63 -18.65 -5.37
N SER A 80 16.81 -19.86 -4.84
CA SER A 80 15.71 -20.83 -4.63
C SER A 80 14.65 -20.32 -3.64
N LYS A 81 15.05 -19.45 -2.72
CA LYS A 81 14.15 -18.78 -1.77
C LYS A 81 13.38 -17.62 -2.41
N ILE A 82 13.79 -17.16 -3.59
CA ILE A 82 13.07 -16.14 -4.34
C ILE A 82 12.07 -16.84 -5.25
N TYR A 83 10.78 -16.61 -5.00
CA TYR A 83 9.71 -17.16 -5.81
C TYR A 83 9.83 -16.76 -7.30
N ASP A 84 9.58 -17.68 -8.24
CA ASP A 84 9.77 -17.49 -9.69
C ASP A 84 9.16 -16.19 -10.23
N LYS A 85 7.94 -15.85 -9.77
CA LYS A 85 7.26 -14.60 -10.18
C LYS A 85 8.03 -13.36 -9.72
N THR A 86 8.64 -13.39 -8.53
CA THR A 86 9.47 -12.30 -8.01
C THR A 86 10.74 -12.12 -8.83
N LEU A 87 11.39 -13.24 -9.21
CA LEU A 87 12.57 -13.20 -10.07
C LEU A 87 12.24 -12.63 -11.45
N ALA A 88 11.10 -13.01 -12.03
CA ALA A 88 10.61 -12.44 -13.30
C ALA A 88 10.38 -10.92 -13.19
N CYS A 89 9.77 -10.44 -12.09
CA CYS A 89 9.63 -9.02 -11.82
C CYS A 89 10.98 -8.30 -11.73
N TYR A 90 11.96 -8.87 -11.02
CA TYR A 90 13.30 -8.29 -10.92
C TYR A 90 14.03 -8.26 -12.26
N LYS A 91 13.87 -9.30 -13.09
CA LYS A 91 14.45 -9.34 -14.44
C LYS A 91 13.87 -8.25 -15.33
N HIS A 92 12.55 -8.05 -15.31
CA HIS A 92 11.88 -6.97 -16.02
C HIS A 92 12.38 -5.61 -15.57
N LEU A 93 12.34 -5.36 -14.25
CA LEU A 93 12.74 -4.08 -13.67
C LEU A 93 14.22 -3.76 -13.91
N TYR A 94 15.09 -4.76 -13.88
CA TYR A 94 16.50 -4.61 -14.25
C TYR A 94 16.67 -4.21 -15.71
N GLY A 95 15.90 -4.79 -16.63
CA GLY A 95 15.85 -4.37 -18.03
C GLY A 95 15.46 -2.89 -18.18
N VAL A 96 14.42 -2.47 -17.46
CA VAL A 96 13.97 -1.07 -17.40
C VAL A 96 15.08 -0.14 -16.88
N ILE A 97 15.76 -0.52 -15.79
CA ILE A 97 16.87 0.27 -15.23
C ILE A 97 18.00 0.45 -16.26
N LEU A 98 18.38 -0.62 -16.96
CA LEU A 98 19.40 -0.56 -18.00
C LEU A 98 18.98 0.29 -19.20
N HIS A 99 17.68 0.30 -19.53
CA HIS A 99 17.13 1.12 -20.61
C HIS A 99 17.12 2.61 -20.23
N LEU A 100 16.61 2.95 -19.05
CA LEU A 100 16.49 4.33 -18.57
C LEU A 100 17.84 4.95 -18.20
N ILE A 101 18.80 4.14 -17.75
CA ILE A 101 20.13 4.59 -17.36
C ILE A 101 21.21 3.70 -18.00
N PRO A 102 21.48 3.84 -19.31
CA PRO A 102 22.45 2.97 -20.00
C PRO A 102 23.85 2.97 -19.36
N GLY A 103 24.27 4.11 -18.79
CA GLY A 103 25.55 4.26 -18.09
C GLY A 103 25.72 3.36 -16.86
N ILE A 104 24.63 2.87 -16.27
CA ILE A 104 24.69 1.98 -15.12
C ILE A 104 25.27 0.60 -15.48
N LYS A 105 25.16 0.18 -16.75
CA LYS A 105 25.70 -1.08 -17.23
C LYS A 105 27.22 -1.16 -17.07
N ALA A 106 27.92 -0.06 -17.35
CA ALA A 106 29.37 0.03 -17.18
C ALA A 106 29.77 -0.07 -15.70
N LEU A 107 29.01 0.59 -14.82
CA LEU A 107 29.23 0.54 -13.37
C LEU A 107 29.02 -0.86 -12.80
N ILE A 108 28.02 -1.58 -13.30
CA ILE A 108 27.72 -2.96 -12.93
C ILE A 108 28.81 -3.93 -13.40
N GLY A 109 29.39 -3.69 -14.58
CA GLY A 109 30.50 -4.49 -15.11
C GLY A 109 31.80 -4.32 -14.31
N ASN A 110 32.04 -3.13 -13.74
CA ASN A 110 33.28 -2.77 -13.03
C ASN A 110 33.06 -2.60 -11.52
N ARG A 111 32.29 -3.50 -10.88
CA ARG A 111 31.90 -3.38 -9.46
C ARG A 111 33.08 -3.19 -8.49
N GLY A 112 34.26 -3.75 -8.79
CA GLY A 112 35.45 -3.58 -7.96
C GLY A 112 35.94 -2.14 -7.86
N SER A 113 36.14 -1.46 -9.00
CA SER A 113 36.64 -0.08 -9.06
C SER A 113 35.55 0.97 -8.98
N GLN A 114 34.33 0.66 -9.44
CA GLN A 114 33.21 1.60 -9.54
C GLN A 114 32.07 1.33 -8.54
N GLY A 115 32.26 0.39 -7.60
CA GLY A 115 31.21 -0.01 -6.64
C GLY A 115 30.66 1.16 -5.80
N ALA A 116 31.51 2.10 -5.40
CA ALA A 116 31.09 3.31 -4.69
C ALA A 116 30.17 4.20 -5.55
N GLN A 117 30.49 4.36 -6.83
CA GLN A 117 29.68 5.13 -7.77
C GLN A 117 28.35 4.44 -8.06
N LEU A 118 28.35 3.12 -8.27
CA LEU A 118 27.13 2.33 -8.42
C LEU A 118 26.20 2.48 -7.20
N LYS A 119 26.78 2.45 -5.99
CA LYS A 119 26.03 2.66 -4.74
C LYS A 119 25.42 4.06 -4.66
N ARG A 120 26.14 5.11 -5.06
CA ARG A 120 25.62 6.49 -5.12
C ARG A 120 24.46 6.62 -6.11
N VAL A 121 24.63 6.12 -7.34
CA VAL A 121 23.59 6.12 -8.39
C VAL A 121 22.34 5.39 -7.90
N THR A 122 22.51 4.19 -7.35
CA THR A 122 21.41 3.38 -6.80
C THR A 122 20.70 4.08 -5.65
N LYS A 123 21.45 4.73 -4.74
CA LYS A 123 20.88 5.52 -3.64
C LYS A 123 20.04 6.69 -4.16
N LYS A 124 20.52 7.40 -5.20
CA LYS A 124 19.79 8.52 -5.81
C LYS A 124 18.47 8.08 -6.45
N ILE A 125 18.47 6.95 -7.17
CA ILE A 125 17.25 6.41 -7.79
C ILE A 125 16.25 6.00 -6.69
N ASN A 126 16.69 5.23 -5.69
CA ASN A 126 15.84 4.84 -4.56
C ASN A 126 15.28 6.05 -3.79
N HIS A 127 16.10 7.08 -3.57
CA HIS A 127 15.66 8.32 -2.95
C HIS A 127 14.55 8.97 -3.78
N THR A 128 14.73 9.09 -5.10
CA THR A 128 13.71 9.66 -5.98
C THR A 128 12.41 8.83 -5.99
N ILE A 129 12.50 7.49 -5.96
CA ILE A 129 11.33 6.61 -5.83
C ILE A 129 10.57 6.91 -4.53
N ASN A 130 11.29 7.05 -3.41
CA ASN A 130 10.69 7.37 -2.12
C ASN A 130 10.09 8.78 -2.08
N GLU A 131 10.74 9.77 -2.70
CA GLU A 131 10.22 11.13 -2.83
C GLU A 131 8.93 11.16 -3.66
N ALA A 132 8.91 10.48 -4.82
CA ALA A 132 7.73 10.38 -5.67
C ALA A 132 6.54 9.80 -4.89
N ARG A 133 6.74 8.66 -4.23
CA ARG A 133 5.73 8.04 -3.35
C ARG A 133 5.24 8.98 -2.25
N SER A 134 6.16 9.68 -1.58
CA SER A 134 5.84 10.57 -0.46
C SER A 134 5.04 11.79 -0.93
N ASN A 135 5.38 12.35 -2.10
CA ASN A 135 4.65 13.46 -2.70
C ASN A 135 3.23 13.04 -3.13
N ASP A 136 3.07 11.86 -3.72
CA ASP A 136 1.77 11.34 -4.13
C ASP A 136 0.86 11.13 -2.91
N THR A 137 1.42 10.55 -1.83
CA THR A 137 0.69 10.32 -0.57
C THR A 137 0.39 11.62 0.18
N GLY A 138 1.33 12.56 0.19
CA GLY A 138 1.20 13.83 0.92
C GLY A 138 0.07 14.71 0.40
N LYS A 139 -0.17 14.72 -0.92
CA LYS A 139 -1.22 15.55 -1.54
C LYS A 139 -2.62 14.94 -1.44
N LEU A 140 -2.70 13.61 -1.23
CA LEU A 140 -3.96 12.96 -0.86
C LEU A 140 -4.41 13.42 0.54
N ARG A 141 -3.47 13.65 1.47
CA ARG A 141 -3.77 14.03 2.87
C ARG A 141 -4.71 15.22 2.98
N ASP A 142 -4.48 16.28 2.21
CA ASP A 142 -5.25 17.51 2.30
C ASP A 142 -6.66 17.37 1.68
N ASN A 143 -6.87 16.33 0.86
CA ASN A 143 -8.14 16.08 0.17
C ASN A 143 -8.92 14.90 0.78
N ILE A 144 -8.30 14.09 1.65
CA ILE A 144 -8.91 12.89 2.24
C ILE A 144 -10.19 13.22 3.00
N ALA A 145 -10.21 14.31 3.79
CA ALA A 145 -11.39 14.68 4.58
C ALA A 145 -12.63 14.90 3.69
N SER A 146 -12.46 15.49 2.52
CA SER A 146 -13.53 15.75 1.54
C SER A 146 -14.14 14.48 0.93
N TYR A 147 -13.43 13.35 0.98
CA TYR A 147 -13.91 12.04 0.51
C TYR A 147 -14.52 11.18 1.64
N VAL A 148 -14.30 11.53 2.91
CA VAL A 148 -14.74 10.76 4.09
C VAL A 148 -16.01 11.36 4.72
N THR A 149 -16.45 12.55 4.30
CA THR A 149 -17.70 13.16 4.78
C THR A 149 -18.94 12.32 4.43
N PRO A 150 -20.00 12.33 5.28
CA PRO A 150 -20.97 11.23 5.37
C PRO A 150 -21.92 11.08 4.18
N ASP A 151 -21.87 11.99 3.21
CA ASP A 151 -22.76 11.95 2.06
C ASP A 151 -22.02 12.38 0.78
N LEU A 152 -21.39 11.40 0.12
CA LEU A 152 -20.78 11.57 -1.20
C LEU A 152 -21.81 11.95 -2.29
N SER A 153 -23.11 11.78 -2.02
CA SER A 153 -24.19 12.16 -2.94
C SER A 153 -24.57 13.65 -2.83
N VAL A 154 -24.21 14.31 -1.74
CA VAL A 154 -24.46 15.74 -1.52
C VAL A 154 -23.20 16.54 -1.87
N ALA A 155 -22.95 16.69 -3.17
CA ALA A 155 -22.17 17.77 -3.79
C ALA A 155 -20.88 18.30 -3.10
N VAL A 156 -20.12 17.49 -2.36
CA VAL A 156 -18.83 17.93 -1.77
C VAL A 156 -17.72 17.94 -2.83
N ILE A 157 -17.84 17.12 -3.88
CA ILE A 157 -16.77 16.90 -4.86
C ILE A 157 -17.31 17.17 -6.28
N SER A 158 -16.61 18.03 -7.02
CA SER A 158 -16.98 18.40 -8.40
C SER A 158 -16.02 17.75 -9.40
N PRO A 159 -16.53 17.10 -10.47
CA PRO A 159 -17.94 16.85 -10.76
C PRO A 159 -18.53 15.72 -9.88
N ALA A 160 -19.85 15.71 -9.71
CA ALA A 160 -20.56 14.73 -8.90
C ALA A 160 -20.31 13.28 -9.37
N ILE A 161 -20.33 12.32 -8.43
CA ILE A 161 -20.18 10.90 -8.73
C ILE A 161 -21.33 10.44 -9.63
N PRO A 162 -21.04 9.82 -10.80
CA PRO A 162 -22.08 9.29 -11.67
C PRO A 162 -22.89 8.23 -10.92
N SER A 163 -24.20 8.43 -10.78
CA SER A 163 -25.11 7.45 -10.17
C SER A 163 -25.30 6.26 -11.12
N GLY A 164 -24.50 5.20 -10.97
CA GLY A 164 -24.61 4.03 -11.86
C GLY A 164 -23.85 2.80 -11.36
N SER A 165 -24.58 1.72 -11.06
CA SER A 165 -24.12 0.44 -10.46
C SER A 165 -23.64 0.53 -9.00
N SER A 166 -23.71 -0.58 -8.25
CA SER A 166 -23.36 -0.63 -6.82
C SER A 166 -21.92 -0.16 -6.52
N HIS A 167 -21.01 -0.30 -7.48
CA HIS A 167 -19.61 0.13 -7.33
C HIS A 167 -19.41 1.64 -7.48
N SER A 168 -20.36 2.38 -8.07
CA SER A 168 -20.26 3.86 -8.16
C SER A 168 -20.38 4.55 -6.80
N GLN A 169 -21.14 3.97 -5.87
CA GLN A 169 -21.31 4.50 -4.51
C GLN A 169 -20.03 4.42 -3.67
N LEU A 170 -19.06 3.59 -4.07
CA LEU A 170 -17.74 3.51 -3.43
C LEU A 170 -16.80 4.63 -3.87
N GLY A 171 -17.25 5.58 -4.70
CA GLY A 171 -16.44 6.68 -5.22
C GLY A 171 -15.43 6.27 -6.29
N VAL A 172 -15.25 4.97 -6.55
CA VAL A 172 -14.25 4.36 -7.45
C VAL A 172 -14.28 4.90 -8.88
N ASN A 173 -15.47 5.27 -9.38
CA ASN A 173 -15.65 5.80 -10.73
C ASN A 173 -15.64 7.34 -10.79
N HIS A 174 -15.21 8.01 -9.72
CA HIS A 174 -15.14 9.46 -9.70
C HIS A 174 -14.08 9.94 -10.70
N PRO A 175 -14.39 10.80 -11.69
CA PRO A 175 -13.47 11.18 -12.76
C PRO A 175 -12.22 11.93 -12.28
N VAL A 176 -12.27 12.50 -11.07
CA VAL A 176 -11.12 13.13 -10.41
C VAL A 176 -10.15 12.11 -9.78
N LEU A 177 -10.62 10.92 -9.38
CA LEU A 177 -9.73 9.89 -8.80
C LEU A 177 -8.64 9.45 -9.79
N PRO A 178 -8.92 9.15 -11.07
CA PRO A 178 -7.87 8.94 -12.06
C PRO A 178 -6.87 10.09 -12.12
N GLY A 179 -7.28 11.35 -11.94
CA GLY A 179 -6.36 12.50 -11.88
C GLY A 179 -5.46 12.53 -10.63
N TYR A 180 -5.96 12.03 -9.49
CA TYR A 180 -5.15 11.86 -8.27
C TYR A 180 -4.25 10.61 -8.31
N LEU A 181 -4.62 9.62 -9.12
CA LEU A 181 -3.87 8.37 -9.31
C LEU A 181 -2.96 8.39 -10.55
N CYS A 182 -3.14 9.38 -11.43
CA CYS A 182 -2.28 9.62 -12.58
C CYS A 182 -1.02 10.36 -12.11
N PRO A 183 0.18 9.92 -12.51
CA PRO A 183 1.40 10.67 -12.26
C PRO A 183 1.23 12.14 -12.67
N ILE A 184 1.54 13.08 -11.78
CA ILE A 184 1.23 14.52 -11.94
C ILE A 184 1.81 15.10 -13.24
N ASP A 185 2.97 14.62 -13.68
CA ASP A 185 3.61 15.06 -14.92
C ASP A 185 2.77 14.68 -16.17
N SER A 186 1.91 13.68 -16.04
CA SER A 186 0.95 13.21 -17.05
C SER A 186 -0.48 13.71 -16.81
N ALA A 187 -0.78 14.28 -15.63
CA ALA A 187 -2.13 14.73 -15.28
C ALA A 187 -2.64 15.83 -16.24
N LYS A 188 -1.76 16.73 -16.68
CA LYS A 188 -2.11 17.76 -17.67
C LYS A 188 -2.42 17.15 -19.04
N ALA A 189 -1.61 16.20 -19.50
CA ALA A 189 -1.84 15.50 -20.77
C ALA A 189 -3.13 14.64 -20.73
N PHE A 190 -3.43 14.03 -19.58
CA PHE A 190 -4.69 13.30 -19.36
C PHE A 190 -5.91 14.22 -19.36
N GLN A 191 -5.82 15.39 -18.71
CA GLN A 191 -6.87 16.41 -18.73
C GLN A 191 -7.12 16.96 -20.15
N ASP A 192 -6.04 17.14 -20.93
CA ASP A 192 -6.10 17.67 -22.28
C ASP A 192 -6.60 16.63 -23.32
N ASN A 193 -6.33 15.33 -23.11
CA ASN A 193 -6.80 14.26 -24.00
C ASN A 193 -6.93 12.89 -23.28
N PRO A 194 -8.08 12.61 -22.66
CA PRO A 194 -8.29 11.37 -21.90
C PRO A 194 -8.33 10.11 -22.77
N GLU A 195 -8.58 10.20 -24.08
CA GLU A 195 -8.62 9.04 -25.00
C GLU A 195 -7.27 8.73 -25.64
N GLY A 196 -6.41 9.74 -25.84
CA GLY A 196 -5.10 9.59 -26.49
C GLY A 196 -3.91 9.45 -25.53
N ALA A 197 -4.11 9.62 -24.22
CA ALA A 197 -3.07 9.44 -23.20
C ALA A 197 -2.82 7.96 -22.83
N TYR A 198 -3.58 7.03 -23.40
CA TYR A 198 -3.45 5.59 -23.17
C TYR A 198 -2.78 4.90 -24.36
N ASP A 199 -1.44 4.82 -24.34
CA ASP A 199 -0.75 3.78 -25.10
C ASP A 199 -0.88 2.46 -24.32
N THR A 200 -1.32 1.42 -25.01
CA THR A 200 -1.77 0.14 -24.41
C THR A 200 -0.65 -0.88 -24.25
N GLN A 201 0.59 -0.55 -24.64
CA GLN A 201 1.67 -1.54 -24.76
C GLN A 201 2.80 -1.47 -23.73
N GLU A 202 2.92 -0.42 -22.94
CA GLU A 202 3.84 -0.40 -21.81
C GLU A 202 3.12 0.25 -20.65
N HIS A 203 2.98 -0.44 -19.51
CA HIS A 203 2.83 0.06 -18.13
C HIS A 203 2.11 -1.01 -17.30
N CYS A 204 2.85 -1.64 -16.37
CA CYS A 204 2.21 -2.33 -15.26
C CYS A 204 1.76 -1.26 -14.27
N ILE A 205 0.67 -0.57 -14.62
CA ILE A 205 -0.09 0.24 -13.67
C ILE A 205 -0.37 -0.68 -12.48
N GLN A 206 0.05 -0.29 -11.27
CA GLN A 206 -0.35 -1.01 -10.07
C GLN A 206 -1.86 -1.23 -10.15
N CYS A 207 -2.31 -2.48 -9.97
CA CYS A 207 -3.73 -2.76 -10.14
C CYS A 207 -4.49 -1.79 -9.24
N PHE A 208 -5.54 -1.17 -9.78
CA PHE A 208 -6.36 -0.21 -9.06
C PHE A 208 -6.70 -0.67 -7.61
N PRO A 209 -7.01 -1.96 -7.34
CA PRO A 209 -7.19 -2.47 -5.98
C PRO A 209 -6.00 -2.27 -5.04
N HIS A 210 -4.76 -2.37 -5.54
CA HIS A 210 -3.55 -2.16 -4.76
C HIS A 210 -3.36 -0.70 -4.38
N ILE A 211 -3.60 0.21 -5.33
CA ILE A 211 -3.56 1.65 -5.08
C ILE A 211 -4.61 2.01 -4.03
N ILE A 212 -5.85 1.52 -4.19
CA ILE A 212 -6.92 1.71 -3.21
C ILE A 212 -6.54 1.16 -1.84
N ASN A 213 -5.96 -0.05 -1.77
CA ASN A 213 -5.48 -0.61 -0.50
C ASN A 213 -4.51 0.36 0.20
N LEU A 214 -3.52 0.88 -0.53
CA LEU A 214 -2.54 1.81 0.03
C LEU A 214 -3.18 3.11 0.49
N CYS A 215 -4.08 3.69 -0.31
CA CYS A 215 -4.84 4.87 0.07
C CYS A 215 -5.62 4.63 1.37
N VAL A 216 -6.35 3.52 1.47
CA VAL A 216 -7.10 3.14 2.68
C VAL A 216 -6.17 2.98 3.87
N GLN A 217 -5.06 2.25 3.75
CA GLN A 217 -4.11 2.09 4.85
C GLN A 217 -3.51 3.43 5.31
N HIS A 218 -3.21 4.33 4.37
CA HIS A 218 -2.73 5.68 4.70
C HIS A 218 -3.78 6.53 5.41
N ILE A 219 -5.03 6.48 4.94
CA ILE A 219 -6.16 7.14 5.59
C ILE A 219 -6.29 6.63 7.02
N LEU A 220 -6.39 5.32 7.23
CA LEU A 220 -6.56 4.71 8.54
C LEU A 220 -5.44 5.11 9.52
N ASN A 221 -4.18 5.06 9.08
CA ASN A 221 -3.02 5.43 9.91
C ASN A 221 -3.00 6.91 10.32
N LYS A 222 -3.66 7.78 9.55
CA LYS A 222 -3.72 9.23 9.80
C LYS A 222 -5.05 9.68 10.39
N TYR A 223 -6.08 8.85 10.32
CA TYR A 223 -7.44 9.20 10.71
C TYR A 223 -7.55 9.53 12.20
N THR A 224 -6.78 8.83 13.05
CA THR A 224 -6.69 9.09 14.49
C THR A 224 -6.14 10.48 14.83
N GLN A 225 -5.45 11.13 13.88
CA GLN A 225 -4.86 12.46 13.98
C GLN A 225 -5.59 13.49 13.10
N ALA A 226 -6.72 13.13 12.49
CA ALA A 226 -7.43 14.03 11.59
C ALA A 226 -7.97 15.26 12.34
N ASP A 227 -7.92 16.40 11.66
CA ASP A 227 -8.53 17.64 12.15
C ASP A 227 -10.01 17.66 11.79
N PHE A 228 -10.86 17.78 12.81
CA PHE A 228 -12.31 17.86 12.66
C PHE A 228 -12.82 19.29 12.92
N SER A 229 -11.97 20.31 12.98
CA SER A 229 -12.36 21.69 13.30
C SER A 229 -13.52 22.20 12.45
N ASP A 230 -13.52 21.89 11.16
CA ASP A 230 -14.57 22.30 10.19
C ASP A 230 -15.86 21.46 10.26
N ALA A 231 -15.86 20.34 10.99
CA ALA A 231 -17.06 19.50 11.14
C ALA A 231 -18.09 20.18 12.08
N PRO A 232 -19.41 20.05 11.82
CA PRO A 232 -20.45 20.59 12.69
C PRO A 232 -20.40 19.94 14.07
N SER A 233 -20.92 20.63 15.10
CA SER A 233 -20.96 20.11 16.48
C SER A 233 -21.74 18.80 16.61
N THR A 234 -22.70 18.58 15.71
CA THR A 234 -23.50 17.36 15.60
C THR A 234 -23.85 17.07 14.15
N TRP A 235 -24.00 15.80 13.79
CA TRP A 235 -24.55 15.37 12.50
C TRP A 235 -25.37 14.10 12.66
N ILE A 236 -26.22 13.79 11.67
CA ILE A 236 -27.00 12.56 11.63
C ILE A 236 -26.28 11.59 10.69
N ASN A 237 -26.00 10.37 11.15
CA ASN A 237 -25.40 9.34 10.30
C ASN A 237 -26.46 8.69 9.38
N ASN A 238 -26.03 7.79 8.50
CA ASN A 238 -26.89 7.03 7.60
C ASN A 238 -27.96 6.15 8.30
N GLN A 239 -27.85 5.94 9.61
CA GLN A 239 -28.80 5.20 10.43
C GLN A 239 -29.79 6.12 11.17
N GLY A 240 -29.74 7.44 10.95
CA GLY A 240 -30.59 8.40 11.66
C GLY A 240 -30.10 8.72 13.08
N ILE A 241 -28.90 8.26 13.47
CA ILE A 241 -28.34 8.47 14.80
C ILE A 241 -27.64 9.84 14.85
N VAL A 242 -27.98 10.64 15.86
CA VAL A 242 -27.30 11.91 16.14
C VAL A 242 -25.93 11.62 16.75
N ILE A 243 -24.88 12.03 16.04
CA ILE A 243 -23.49 11.91 16.47
C ILE A 243 -23.02 13.24 17.05
N ASN A 244 -22.46 13.20 18.27
CA ASN A 244 -21.81 14.34 18.89
C ASN A 244 -20.34 14.42 18.46
N LYS A 245 -19.89 15.59 17.98
CA LYS A 245 -18.52 15.80 17.50
C LYS A 245 -17.47 15.45 18.54
N ALA A 246 -17.64 15.89 19.80
CA ALA A 246 -16.63 15.71 20.83
C ALA A 246 -16.47 14.23 21.19
N GLU A 247 -17.59 13.50 21.29
CA GLU A 247 -17.58 12.05 21.54
C GLU A 247 -16.98 11.27 20.37
N TYR A 248 -17.35 11.65 19.14
CA TYR A 248 -16.82 11.03 17.93
C TYR A 248 -15.31 11.21 17.81
N VAL A 249 -14.82 12.44 17.98
CA VAL A 249 -13.37 12.73 17.93
C VAL A 249 -12.63 11.94 19.00
N LYS A 250 -13.16 11.90 20.23
CA LYS A 250 -12.58 11.10 21.31
C LYS A 250 -12.53 9.60 20.95
N ALA A 251 -13.58 9.06 20.34
CA ALA A 251 -13.62 7.68 19.90
C ALA A 251 -12.59 7.39 18.79
N VAL A 252 -12.51 8.26 17.77
CA VAL A 252 -11.55 8.15 16.66
C VAL A 252 -10.10 8.23 17.16
N GLN A 253 -9.80 9.13 18.09
CA GLN A 253 -8.47 9.25 18.71
C GLN A 253 -8.06 8.01 19.51
N GLY A 254 -9.03 7.21 19.96
CA GLY A 254 -8.80 5.92 20.61
C GLY A 254 -8.42 4.77 19.66
N ASP A 255 -8.26 5.05 18.36
CA ASP A 255 -7.92 4.07 17.31
C ASP A 255 -8.85 2.85 17.32
N PRO A 256 -10.13 3.02 16.93
CA PRO A 256 -11.12 1.94 16.97
C PRO A 256 -10.76 0.79 16.02
N VAL A 257 -9.94 1.04 14.99
CA VAL A 257 -9.51 0.01 14.04
C VAL A 257 -8.43 -0.87 14.66
N CYS A 258 -7.45 -0.28 15.35
CA CYS A 258 -6.47 -1.05 16.12
C CYS A 258 -7.16 -1.90 17.20
N LEU A 259 -8.12 -1.31 17.94
CA LEU A 259 -8.91 -2.06 18.93
C LEU A 259 -9.67 -3.24 18.30
N GLY A 260 -10.27 -3.03 17.13
CA GLY A 260 -10.94 -4.10 16.39
C GLY A 260 -9.97 -5.22 15.97
N ARG A 261 -8.77 -4.86 15.48
CA ARG A 261 -7.72 -5.83 15.13
C ARG A 261 -7.29 -6.65 16.35
N ASP A 262 -7.09 -6.00 17.50
CA ASP A 262 -6.68 -6.66 18.73
C ASP A 262 -7.77 -7.63 19.24
N MET A 263 -9.04 -7.21 19.14
CA MET A 263 -10.17 -8.06 19.51
C MET A 263 -10.25 -9.31 18.64
N VAL A 264 -10.23 -9.16 17.31
CA VAL A 264 -10.26 -10.30 16.38
C VAL A 264 -9.03 -11.20 16.60
N SER A 265 -7.85 -10.61 16.78
CA SER A 265 -6.61 -11.36 17.03
C SER A 265 -6.69 -12.16 18.33
N THR A 266 -7.23 -11.57 19.40
CA THR A 266 -7.42 -12.23 20.71
C THR A 266 -8.41 -13.38 20.59
N MET A 267 -9.53 -13.16 19.89
CA MET A 267 -10.54 -14.21 19.67
C MET A 267 -9.95 -15.37 18.86
N HIS A 268 -9.18 -15.09 17.81
CA HIS A 268 -8.47 -16.11 17.03
C HIS A 268 -7.41 -16.86 17.85
N GLY A 269 -6.72 -16.18 18.78
CA GLY A 269 -5.74 -16.80 19.67
C GLY A 269 -6.32 -17.68 20.77
N SER A 270 -7.64 -17.65 20.99
CA SER A 270 -8.30 -18.40 22.07
C SER A 270 -8.69 -19.84 21.72
N ASP A 271 -8.25 -20.35 20.55
CA ASP A 271 -8.66 -21.65 19.97
C ASP A 271 -10.18 -21.84 19.77
N GLN A 272 -11.00 -20.81 20.04
CA GLN A 272 -12.36 -20.68 19.54
C GLN A 272 -12.32 -20.38 18.03
N CYS A 273 -11.74 -21.31 17.27
CA CYS A 273 -11.60 -21.26 15.83
C CYS A 273 -12.96 -21.04 15.13
N HIS A 274 -12.90 -20.63 13.86
CA HIS A 274 -14.01 -20.32 12.95
C HIS A 274 -15.30 -21.13 13.18
N ASN A 275 -15.21 -22.45 13.36
CA ASN A 275 -16.36 -23.32 13.57
C ASN A 275 -17.01 -23.15 14.95
N GLY A 276 -16.22 -22.94 16.01
CA GLY A 276 -16.72 -22.75 17.37
C GLY A 276 -17.48 -21.45 17.52
N PHE A 277 -16.94 -20.36 16.97
CA PHE A 277 -17.58 -19.05 17.01
C PHE A 277 -18.85 -19.00 16.16
N GLN A 278 -18.81 -19.55 14.94
CA GLN A 278 -20.00 -19.65 14.10
C GLN A 278 -21.08 -20.53 14.74
N LEU A 279 -20.70 -21.68 15.31
CA LEU A 279 -21.62 -22.57 16.02
C LEU A 279 -22.21 -21.91 17.28
N MET A 280 -21.44 -21.07 17.98
CA MET A 280 -21.94 -20.28 19.11
C MET A 280 -23.03 -19.31 18.67
N ILE A 281 -22.83 -18.59 17.56
CA ILE A 281 -23.85 -17.70 16.99
C ILE A 281 -25.08 -18.49 16.57
N GLU A 282 -24.91 -19.62 15.87
CA GLU A 282 -26.02 -20.46 15.42
C GLU A 282 -26.82 -21.03 16.59
N ASN A 283 -26.14 -21.54 17.62
CA ASN A 283 -26.79 -22.02 18.84
C ASN A 283 -27.51 -20.90 19.59
N GLY A 284 -26.88 -19.72 19.72
CA GLY A 284 -27.49 -18.57 20.36
C GLY A 284 -28.72 -18.04 19.61
N ASN A 285 -28.65 -18.00 18.28
CA ASN A 285 -29.78 -17.64 17.42
C ASN A 285 -30.94 -18.64 17.53
N ASN A 286 -30.64 -19.93 17.66
CA ASN A 286 -31.65 -20.98 17.84
C ASN A 286 -32.27 -20.95 19.24
N ALA A 287 -31.49 -20.54 20.24
CA ALA A 287 -31.94 -20.38 21.62
C ALA A 287 -32.52 -18.99 21.92
N GLU A 288 -32.55 -18.07 20.94
CA GLU A 288 -33.05 -16.69 21.08
C GLU A 288 -32.40 -15.91 22.23
N VAL A 289 -31.12 -16.15 22.50
CA VAL A 289 -30.39 -15.54 23.63
C VAL A 289 -29.83 -14.15 23.32
N PHE A 290 -29.85 -13.73 22.05
CA PHE A 290 -29.41 -12.40 21.64
C PHE A 290 -30.62 -11.46 21.63
N THR A 291 -30.49 -10.32 22.28
CA THR A 291 -31.58 -9.35 22.43
C THR A 291 -31.12 -7.97 22.02
N ASP A 292 -31.96 -7.21 21.32
CA ASP A 292 -31.65 -5.82 20.98
C ASP A 292 -31.64 -4.90 22.22
N GLN A 293 -31.46 -3.59 22.01
CA GLN A 293 -31.47 -2.60 23.08
C GLN A 293 -32.82 -2.49 23.82
N GLU A 294 -33.89 -3.08 23.28
CA GLU A 294 -35.23 -3.13 23.85
C GLU A 294 -35.56 -4.51 24.45
N ASP A 295 -34.55 -5.35 24.70
CA ASP A 295 -34.66 -6.73 25.20
C ASP A 295 -35.46 -7.68 24.28
N LYS A 296 -35.64 -7.33 23.01
CA LYS A 296 -36.35 -8.16 22.06
C LYS A 296 -35.40 -9.13 21.37
N ALA A 297 -35.78 -10.41 21.35
CA ALA A 297 -35.01 -11.45 20.68
C ALA A 297 -34.69 -11.07 19.22
N MET A 298 -33.41 -11.16 18.87
CA MET A 298 -32.89 -10.88 17.53
C MET A 298 -31.99 -12.00 17.05
N LYS A 299 -31.84 -12.12 15.73
CA LYS A 299 -30.90 -13.05 15.12
C LYS A 299 -29.68 -12.30 14.62
N LEU A 300 -28.50 -12.75 15.02
CA LEU A 300 -27.24 -12.27 14.52
C LEU A 300 -26.90 -12.95 13.18
N PRO A 301 -26.20 -12.26 12.26
CA PRO A 301 -25.71 -12.88 11.04
C PRO A 301 -24.72 -14.02 11.40
N SER A 302 -24.88 -15.19 10.79
CA SER A 302 -23.91 -16.28 10.91
C SER A 302 -22.69 -15.93 10.05
N CYS A 303 -21.79 -15.12 10.61
CA CYS A 303 -20.55 -14.70 9.97
C CYS A 303 -19.33 -15.04 10.84
N GLN A 304 -18.20 -15.24 10.18
CA GLN A 304 -16.92 -15.50 10.84
C GLN A 304 -16.20 -14.19 11.09
N LEU A 305 -15.47 -14.09 12.20
CA LEU A 305 -14.58 -12.97 12.44
C LEU A 305 -13.41 -13.04 11.45
N LEU A 306 -13.39 -12.09 10.54
CA LEU A 306 -12.38 -12.01 9.50
C LEU A 306 -11.19 -11.18 9.98
N LEU A 307 -9.99 -11.73 9.82
CA LEU A 307 -8.75 -10.99 10.06
C LEU A 307 -8.58 -9.88 9.03
N ASP A 308 -8.06 -8.75 9.49
CA ASP A 308 -7.60 -7.70 8.59
C ASP A 308 -6.34 -8.16 7.86
N VAL A 309 -6.45 -8.34 6.55
CA VAL A 309 -5.35 -8.74 5.68
C VAL A 309 -4.77 -7.49 5.04
N ARG A 310 -3.59 -7.06 5.51
CA ARG A 310 -2.93 -5.82 5.06
C ARG A 310 -2.80 -5.65 3.54
N THR A 311 -2.82 -6.74 2.78
CA THR A 311 -2.71 -6.72 1.30
C THR A 311 -4.03 -6.62 0.57
N HIS A 312 -5.17 -6.73 1.26
CA HIS A 312 -6.52 -6.62 0.69
C HIS A 312 -7.14 -5.28 1.09
N TRP A 313 -7.68 -4.55 0.11
CA TRP A 313 -8.19 -3.20 0.33
C TRP A 313 -9.50 -3.15 1.13
N ASP A 314 -10.27 -4.24 1.11
CA ASP A 314 -11.59 -4.37 1.73
C ASP A 314 -11.56 -5.15 3.04
N SER A 315 -10.42 -5.71 3.46
CA SER A 315 -10.35 -6.55 4.66
C SER A 315 -10.66 -5.77 5.92
N THR A 316 -10.15 -4.54 6.04
CA THR A 316 -10.43 -3.71 7.21
C THR A 316 -11.91 -3.35 7.29
N TYR A 317 -12.52 -3.01 6.14
CA TYR A 317 -13.95 -2.72 6.05
C TYR A 317 -14.80 -3.94 6.43
N THR A 318 -14.43 -5.12 5.91
CA THR A 318 -15.16 -6.37 6.18
C THR A 318 -15.01 -6.78 7.64
N MET A 319 -13.81 -6.62 8.23
CA MET A 319 -13.56 -6.84 9.65
C MET A 319 -14.44 -5.93 10.52
N ILE A 320 -14.45 -4.62 10.25
CA ILE A 320 -15.24 -3.65 11.02
C ILE A 320 -16.73 -3.95 10.91
N ASN A 321 -17.24 -4.23 9.71
CA ASN A 321 -18.65 -4.57 9.53
C ASN A 321 -19.04 -5.86 10.25
N CYS A 322 -18.16 -6.86 10.26
CA CYS A 322 -18.37 -8.09 11.01
C CYS A 322 -18.42 -7.81 12.51
N LEU A 323 -17.48 -7.04 13.05
CA LEU A 323 -17.48 -6.61 14.46
C LEU A 323 -18.74 -5.81 14.83
N CYS A 324 -19.17 -4.88 13.99
CA CYS A 324 -20.39 -4.11 14.21
C CYS A 324 -21.64 -5.01 14.22
N GLY A 325 -21.73 -5.98 13.31
CA GLY A 325 -22.84 -6.93 13.25
C GLY A 325 -22.86 -7.92 14.43
N LEU A 326 -21.73 -8.11 15.10
CA LEU A 326 -21.54 -9.06 16.19
C LEU A 326 -21.31 -8.39 17.55
N CYS A 327 -21.59 -7.09 17.66
CA CYS A 327 -21.22 -6.29 18.84
C CYS A 327 -21.74 -6.90 20.15
N GLN A 328 -22.89 -7.58 20.14
CA GLN A 328 -23.44 -8.23 21.33
C GLN A 328 -22.62 -9.42 21.82
N VAL A 329 -22.11 -10.25 20.90
CA VAL A 329 -21.23 -11.39 21.24
C VAL A 329 -19.85 -10.89 21.65
N CYS A 330 -19.42 -9.78 21.06
CA CYS A 330 -18.15 -9.16 21.35
C CYS A 330 -18.13 -8.45 22.72
N ASN A 331 -19.26 -7.97 23.21
CA ASN A 331 -19.39 -7.21 24.46
C ASN A 331 -19.78 -8.06 25.69
N THR A 332 -19.97 -9.37 25.54
CA THR A 332 -20.19 -10.24 26.70
C THR A 332 -18.88 -10.40 27.48
N PRO A 333 -18.86 -10.09 28.79
CA PRO A 333 -17.65 -10.06 29.62
C PRO A 333 -17.00 -11.43 29.86
#